data_AF-A0A0F8V8S4-F1
#
_entry.id   AF-A0A0F8V8S4-F1
#
_cell.length_a   1.000
_cell.length_b   1.000
_cell.length_c   1.000
_cell.angle_alpha   90.00
_cell.angle_beta   90.00
_cell.angle_gamma   90.00
#
_symmetry.space_group_name_H-M   'P 1'
#
loop_
_entity.id
_entity.type
_entity.pdbx_description
1 polymer ?
#
loop_
_entity_poly.entity_id
_entity_poly.type
_entity_poly.pdbx_seq_one_letter_code
_entity_poly.pdbx_strand_id
1 'polypeptide(L)'
;MIENSSTSRKEYSKSQKIVAGIFYVMIVAGSLICFGGLIWTLADIFLGATGKFDLFLNLNLGYQIAIIGGLLAGLFFLMVFFFGLFKKTSRSLIKFIYKRRELEDKYKNRIGVKIAAGGLLVSLIGIIIGVIFAIFWDLIDSGGSVSLITLLGSTGPWVLVIGIGLFLAIGAALFMIYFWKNGYYVILKIMGALEKEEIKK
;
A
#
# COMPACT_ATOMS: atom_id res chain seq x y z
N MET A 1 12.68 36.04 33.16
CA MET A 1 12.69 34.56 33.21
C MET A 1 12.25 34.09 31.84
N ILE A 2 13.19 33.56 31.05
CA ILE A 2 12.99 33.20 29.64
C ILE A 2 12.53 31.74 29.62
N GLU A 3 11.33 31.46 29.11
CA GLU A 3 10.95 30.09 28.75
C GLU A 3 10.68 30.05 27.23
N ASN A 4 11.76 29.76 26.51
CA ASN A 4 11.76 29.43 25.09
C ASN A 4 11.17 28.02 24.92
N SER A 5 9.85 27.92 24.74
CA SER A 5 9.22 26.68 24.28
C SER A 5 9.50 26.49 22.79
N SER A 6 10.72 26.07 22.48
CA SER A 6 11.14 25.65 21.15
C SER A 6 10.53 24.28 20.80
N THR A 7 9.21 24.25 20.59
CA THR A 7 8.64 23.22 19.71
C THR A 7 9.12 23.52 18.30
N SER A 8 10.36 23.10 18.00
CA SER A 8 10.88 23.01 16.65
C SER A 8 9.90 22.17 15.86
N ARG A 9 8.99 22.81 15.11
CA ARG A 9 8.29 22.19 13.99
C ARG A 9 9.40 21.79 13.02
N LYS A 10 9.97 20.61 13.20
CA LYS A 10 10.97 20.04 12.30
C LYS A 10 10.32 20.03 10.91
N GLU A 11 10.71 20.98 10.09
CA GLU A 11 10.23 21.11 8.73
C GLU A 11 10.80 19.94 7.93
N TYR A 12 9.94 19.01 7.53
CA TYR A 12 10.32 17.94 6.64
C TYR A 12 10.81 18.51 5.30
N SER A 13 11.90 17.95 4.77
CA SER A 13 12.51 18.39 3.52
C SER A 13 11.52 18.30 2.36
N LYS A 14 11.65 19.21 1.38
CA LYS A 14 10.79 19.24 0.17
C LYS A 14 10.73 17.87 -0.52
N SER A 15 11.87 17.17 -0.61
CA SER A 15 11.93 15.82 -1.22
C SER A 15 11.11 14.78 -0.45
N GLN A 16 11.05 14.86 0.88
CA GLN A 16 10.26 13.93 1.70
C GLN A 16 8.75 14.14 1.50
N LYS A 17 8.34 15.40 1.33
CA LYS A 17 6.95 15.75 1.00
C LYS A 17 6.56 15.25 -0.38
N ILE A 18 7.46 15.33 -1.37
CA ILE A 18 7.24 14.81 -2.73
C ILE A 18 7.08 13.29 -2.71
N VAL A 19 8.00 12.55 -2.06
CA VAL A 19 7.93 11.09 -1.99
C VAL A 19 6.62 10.64 -1.32
N ALA A 20 6.25 11.25 -0.18
CA ALA A 20 4.99 10.93 0.49
C ALA A 20 3.76 11.28 -0.37
N GLY A 21 3.83 12.37 -1.16
CA GLY A 21 2.80 12.74 -2.11
C GLY A 21 2.62 11.71 -3.23
N ILE A 22 3.72 11.18 -3.79
CA ILE A 22 3.67 10.13 -4.81
C ILE A 22 3.03 8.85 -4.26
N PHE A 23 3.46 8.40 -3.08
CA PHE A 23 2.84 7.24 -2.42
C PHE A 23 1.36 7.46 -2.15
N TYR A 24 0.99 8.66 -1.73
CA TYR A 24 -0.40 9.00 -1.53
C TYR A 24 -1.21 8.90 -2.82
N VAL A 25 -0.73 9.47 -3.93
CA VAL A 25 -1.42 9.40 -5.23
C VAL A 25 -1.57 7.95 -5.68
N MET A 26 -0.54 7.12 -5.50
CA MET A 26 -0.62 5.68 -5.81
C MET A 26 -1.66 4.96 -4.94
N ILE A 27 -1.74 5.26 -3.64
CA ILE A 27 -2.75 4.69 -2.73
C ILE A 27 -4.16 5.12 -3.16
N VAL A 28 -4.36 6.38 -3.54
CA VAL A 28 -5.66 6.87 -4.03
C VAL A 28 -6.03 6.18 -5.33
N ALA A 29 -5.12 6.10 -6.29
CA ALA A 29 -5.34 5.41 -7.56
C ALA A 29 -5.69 3.93 -7.34
N GLY A 30 -4.93 3.22 -6.49
CA GLY A 30 -5.23 1.84 -6.11
C GLY A 30 -6.60 1.71 -5.44
N SER A 31 -6.96 2.65 -4.56
CA SER A 31 -8.28 2.66 -3.92
C SER A 31 -9.40 2.79 -4.95
N LEU A 32 -9.26 3.70 -5.93
CA LEU A 32 -10.24 3.88 -7.00
C LEU A 32 -10.39 2.62 -7.86
N ILE A 33 -9.28 1.97 -8.19
CA ILE A 33 -9.28 0.71 -8.95
C ILE A 33 -9.96 -0.40 -8.14
N CYS A 34 -9.69 -0.51 -6.84
CA CYS A 34 -10.35 -1.51 -5.99
C CYS A 34 -11.85 -1.26 -5.85
N PHE A 35 -12.28 -0.02 -5.60
CA PHE A 35 -13.71 0.30 -5.51
C PHE A 35 -14.43 0.09 -6.84
N GLY A 36 -13.82 0.53 -7.95
CA GLY A 36 -14.34 0.30 -9.30
C GLY A 36 -14.42 -1.19 -9.62
N GLY A 37 -13.36 -1.95 -9.33
CA GLY A 37 -13.31 -3.40 -9.51
C GLY A 37 -14.34 -4.13 -8.64
N LEU A 38 -14.60 -3.67 -7.42
CA LEU A 38 -15.61 -4.23 -6.52
C LEU A 38 -17.01 -4.02 -7.08
N ILE A 39 -17.34 -2.79 -7.48
CA ILE A 39 -18.63 -2.47 -8.11
C ILE A 39 -18.81 -3.28 -9.40
N TRP A 40 -17.78 -3.40 -10.22
CA TRP A 40 -17.83 -4.16 -11.46
C TRP A 40 -17.98 -5.67 -11.23
N THR A 41 -17.30 -6.21 -10.23
CA THR A 41 -17.42 -7.61 -9.81
C THR A 41 -18.82 -7.91 -9.30
N LEU A 42 -19.38 -7.04 -8.45
CA LEU A 42 -20.78 -7.17 -8.02
C LEU A 42 -21.72 -7.12 -9.22
N ALA A 43 -21.50 -6.21 -10.17
CA ALA A 43 -22.30 -6.16 -11.39
C ALA A 43 -22.16 -7.45 -12.22
N ASP A 44 -20.99 -8.07 -12.31
CA ASP A 44 -20.82 -9.36 -13.00
C ASP A 44 -21.60 -10.49 -12.31
N ILE A 45 -21.58 -10.53 -10.97
CA ILE A 45 -22.25 -11.58 -10.19
C ILE A 45 -23.78 -11.44 -10.24
N PHE A 46 -24.31 -10.22 -10.12
CA PHE A 46 -25.75 -9.98 -10.02
C PHE A 46 -26.47 -9.78 -11.36
N LEU A 47 -25.80 -9.21 -12.37
CA LEU A 47 -26.41 -8.90 -13.67
C LEU A 47 -25.95 -9.83 -14.80
N GLY A 48 -24.98 -10.72 -14.53
CA GLY A 48 -24.36 -11.58 -15.52
C GLY A 48 -23.14 -10.92 -16.20
N ALA A 49 -22.28 -11.76 -16.79
CA ALA A 49 -21.02 -11.34 -17.39
C ALA A 49 -21.16 -10.54 -18.71
N THR A 50 -22.32 -10.64 -19.38
CA THR A 50 -22.61 -10.00 -20.68
C THR A 50 -24.01 -9.38 -20.69
N GLY A 51 -24.24 -8.36 -21.53
CA GLY A 51 -25.55 -7.72 -21.69
C GLY A 51 -25.90 -6.64 -20.66
N LYS A 52 -24.97 -6.27 -19.75
CA LYS A 52 -25.19 -5.21 -18.75
C LYS A 52 -25.53 -3.85 -19.36
N PHE A 53 -24.89 -3.54 -20.49
CA PHE A 53 -25.13 -2.28 -21.21
C PHE A 53 -26.51 -2.28 -21.87
N ASP A 54 -26.94 -3.42 -22.42
CA ASP A 54 -28.28 -3.56 -22.99
C ASP A 54 -29.37 -3.50 -21.91
N LEU A 55 -29.14 -4.13 -20.75
CA LEU A 55 -30.00 -3.98 -19.57
C LEU A 55 -30.09 -2.52 -19.12
N PHE A 56 -28.97 -1.79 -19.14
CA PHE A 56 -28.95 -0.37 -18.83
C PHE A 56 -29.76 0.46 -19.84
N LEU A 57 -29.60 0.20 -21.14
CA LEU A 57 -30.32 0.90 -22.20
C LEU A 57 -31.83 0.61 -22.19
N ASN A 58 -32.24 -0.55 -21.71
CA ASN A 58 -33.65 -0.94 -21.58
C ASN A 58 -34.33 -0.38 -20.31
N LEU A 59 -33.58 0.21 -19.37
CA LEU A 59 -34.16 0.87 -18.20
C LEU A 59 -34.88 2.16 -18.60
N ASN A 60 -35.89 2.54 -17.81
CA ASN A 60 -36.52 3.86 -17.92
C ASN A 60 -35.45 4.96 -17.76
N LEU A 61 -35.58 6.03 -18.55
CA LEU A 61 -34.65 7.16 -18.60
C LEU A 61 -34.38 7.74 -17.20
N GLY A 62 -35.38 7.76 -16.32
CA GLY A 62 -35.20 8.15 -14.92
C GLY A 62 -34.20 7.29 -14.15
N TYR A 63 -34.22 5.97 -14.32
CA TYR A 63 -33.27 5.06 -13.70
C TYR A 63 -31.86 5.19 -14.30
N GLN A 64 -31.76 5.41 -15.62
CA GLN A 64 -30.47 5.65 -16.27
C GLN A 64 -29.78 6.89 -15.70
N ILE A 65 -30.51 8.00 -15.58
CA ILE A 65 -30.01 9.23 -14.97
C ILE A 65 -29.65 9.01 -13.50
N ALA A 66 -30.47 8.28 -12.74
CA ALA A 66 -30.19 7.99 -11.34
C ALA A 66 -28.90 7.18 -11.14
N ILE A 67 -28.65 6.18 -11.98
CA ILE A 67 -27.44 5.35 -11.93
C ILE A 67 -26.21 6.19 -12.28
N ILE A 68 -26.24 6.93 -13.39
CA ILE A 68 -25.11 7.79 -13.82
C ILE A 68 -24.86 8.88 -12.78
N GLY A 69 -25.92 9.55 -12.31
CA GLY A 69 -25.84 10.61 -11.30
C GLY A 69 -25.32 10.10 -9.97
N GLY A 70 -25.77 8.94 -9.52
CA GLY A 70 -25.28 8.27 -8.31
C GLY A 70 -23.80 7.90 -8.41
N LEU A 71 -23.36 7.38 -9.56
CA LEU A 71 -21.96 7.05 -9.80
C LEU A 71 -21.07 8.31 -9.84
N LEU A 72 -21.52 9.38 -10.51
CA LEU A 72 -20.80 10.66 -10.52
C LEU A 72 -20.72 11.30 -9.13
N ALA A 73 -21.85 11.31 -8.39
CA ALA A 73 -21.90 11.85 -7.04
C ALA A 73 -21.01 11.06 -6.08
N GLY A 74 -21.02 9.72 -6.19
CA GLY A 74 -20.14 8.84 -5.43
C GLY A 74 -18.67 9.10 -5.73
N LEU A 75 -18.30 9.23 -7.01
CA LEU A 75 -16.93 9.55 -7.41
C LEU A 75 -16.48 10.92 -6.90
N PHE A 76 -17.36 11.93 -6.99
CA PHE A 76 -17.08 13.27 -6.48
C PHE A 76 -16.86 13.25 -4.95
N PHE A 77 -17.73 12.59 -4.20
CA PHE A 77 -17.59 12.44 -2.76
C PHE A 77 -16.29 11.72 -2.40
N LEU A 78 -15.95 10.67 -3.14
CA LEU A 78 -14.72 9.91 -2.95
C LEU A 78 -13.47 10.77 -3.21
N MET A 79 -13.46 11.61 -4.24
CA MET A 79 -12.38 12.57 -4.47
C MET A 79 -12.24 13.58 -3.33
N VAL A 80 -13.35 14.16 -2.86
CA VAL A 80 -13.35 15.12 -1.74
C VAL A 80 -12.83 14.44 -0.47
N PHE A 81 -13.25 13.21 -0.21
CA PHE A 81 -12.79 12.41 0.93
C PHE A 81 -11.27 12.20 0.87
N PHE A 82 -10.74 11.79 -0.28
CA PHE A 82 -9.29 11.67 -0.46
C PHE A 82 -8.60 13.04 -0.29
N PHE A 83 -9.08 14.11 -0.91
CA PHE A 83 -8.45 15.42 -0.77
C PHE A 83 -8.38 15.88 0.70
N GLY A 84 -9.42 15.61 1.49
CA GLY A 84 -9.42 15.84 2.94
C GLY A 84 -8.40 14.98 3.70
N LEU A 85 -8.27 13.70 3.34
CA LEU A 85 -7.31 12.78 3.94
C LEU A 85 -5.86 13.10 3.55
N PHE A 86 -5.59 13.72 2.40
CA PHE A 86 -4.23 13.97 1.90
C PHE A 86 -3.30 14.61 2.92
N LYS A 87 -3.76 15.69 3.58
CA LYS A 87 -2.94 16.42 4.56
C LYS A 87 -2.63 15.57 5.79
N LYS A 88 -3.58 14.75 6.25
CA LYS A 88 -3.43 13.90 7.43
C LYS A 88 -2.56 12.68 7.11
N THR A 89 -2.86 11.98 6.03
CA THR A 89 -2.17 10.77 5.58
C THR A 89 -0.73 11.06 5.17
N SER A 90 -0.46 12.11 4.39
CA SER A 90 0.90 12.47 3.99
C SER A 90 1.77 12.80 5.20
N ARG A 91 1.24 13.53 6.19
CA ARG A 91 1.97 13.78 7.44
C ARG A 91 2.20 12.51 8.26
N SER A 92 1.23 11.60 8.28
CA SER A 92 1.34 10.30 8.94
C SER A 92 2.41 9.42 8.28
N LEU A 93 2.41 9.32 6.95
CA LEU A 93 3.39 8.59 6.15
C LEU A 93 4.80 9.13 6.36
N ILE A 94 4.97 10.46 6.35
CA ILE A 94 6.28 11.07 6.61
C ILE A 94 6.75 10.75 8.03
N LYS A 95 5.87 10.84 9.05
CA LYS A 95 6.21 10.45 10.42
C LYS A 95 6.56 8.96 10.53
N PHE A 96 5.88 8.09 9.79
CA PHE A 96 6.13 6.66 9.78
C PHE A 96 7.47 6.33 9.12
N ILE A 97 7.72 6.86 7.92
CA ILE A 97 8.93 6.62 7.13
C ILE A 97 10.17 7.25 7.77
N TYR A 98 10.05 8.46 8.32
CA TYR A 98 11.18 9.27 8.80
C TYR A 98 11.22 9.44 10.32
N LYS A 99 10.66 8.50 11.09
CA LYS A 99 10.78 8.52 12.55
C LYS A 99 12.25 8.39 12.95
N ARG A 100 12.95 9.52 13.16
CA ARG A 100 14.32 9.52 13.72
C ARG A 100 14.29 8.86 15.09
N ARG A 101 15.01 7.75 15.25
CA ARG A 101 15.39 7.22 16.56
C ARG A 101 16.81 7.72 16.85
N GLU A 102 16.99 8.33 18.02
CA GLU A 102 18.21 9.04 18.46
C GLU A 102 19.50 8.19 18.46
N LEU A 103 19.40 6.88 18.26
CA LEU A 103 20.55 5.96 18.27
C LEU A 103 21.31 5.90 16.93
N GLU A 104 20.84 6.59 15.89
CA GLU A 104 21.48 6.66 14.57
C GLU A 104 22.83 7.42 14.61
N ASP A 105 23.00 8.38 15.52
CA ASP A 105 24.22 9.18 15.61
C ASP A 105 25.40 8.45 16.26
N LYS A 106 25.16 7.41 17.08
CA LYS A 106 26.23 6.70 17.80
C LYS A 106 26.97 5.65 16.95
N TYR A 107 26.39 5.20 15.84
CA TYR A 107 26.93 4.09 15.01
C TYR A 107 27.02 4.39 13.51
N LYS A 108 26.82 5.65 13.10
CA LYS A 108 26.71 6.16 11.72
C LYS A 108 27.74 5.63 10.70
N ASN A 109 28.91 5.15 11.15
CA ASN A 109 30.10 4.93 10.32
C ASN A 109 30.41 3.47 9.89
N ARG A 110 29.69 2.43 10.32
CA ARG A 110 29.97 1.05 9.84
C ARG A 110 29.16 0.67 8.60
N ILE A 111 29.76 0.84 7.42
CA ILE A 111 29.15 0.54 6.11
C ILE A 111 28.90 -0.97 5.92
N GLY A 112 29.79 -1.84 6.40
CA GLY A 112 29.63 -3.30 6.27
C GLY A 112 28.36 -3.85 6.93
N VAL A 113 27.99 -3.31 8.10
CA VAL A 113 26.74 -3.67 8.80
C VAL A 113 25.51 -3.23 7.99
N LYS A 114 25.60 -2.12 7.24
CA LYS A 114 24.50 -1.65 6.36
C LYS A 114 24.30 -2.59 5.17
N ILE A 115 25.38 -3.14 4.61
CA ILE A 115 25.30 -4.07 3.47
C ILE A 115 24.74 -5.42 3.92
N ALA A 116 25.23 -5.98 5.02
CA ALA A 116 24.70 -7.23 5.58
C ALA A 116 23.22 -7.10 5.96
N ALA A 117 22.85 -5.97 6.56
CA ALA A 117 21.46 -5.64 6.86
C ALA A 117 20.57 -5.54 5.62
N GLY A 118 21.05 -4.83 4.59
CA GLY A 118 20.33 -4.72 3.33
C GLY A 118 20.14 -6.07 2.65
N GLY A 119 21.17 -6.92 2.64
CA GLY A 119 21.12 -8.26 2.05
C GLY A 119 20.12 -9.18 2.72
N LEU A 120 20.14 -9.25 4.06
CA LEU A 120 19.15 -10.03 4.82
C LEU A 120 17.72 -9.54 4.57
N LEU A 121 17.55 -8.22 4.41
CA LEU A 121 16.25 -7.64 4.14
C LEU A 121 15.70 -7.98 2.75
N VAL A 122 16.56 -7.88 1.73
CA VAL A 122 16.20 -8.23 0.35
C VAL A 122 15.82 -9.71 0.26
N SER A 123 16.55 -10.58 0.97
CA SER A 123 16.20 -12.01 1.07
C SER A 123 14.82 -12.23 1.70
N LEU A 124 14.52 -11.60 2.85
CA LEU A 124 13.23 -11.74 3.52
C LEU A 124 12.06 -11.28 2.63
N ILE A 125 12.24 -10.16 1.93
CA ILE A 125 11.23 -9.63 1.00
C ILE A 125 11.07 -10.54 -0.21
N GLY A 126 12.17 -11.09 -0.75
CA GLY A 126 12.13 -12.08 -1.82
C GLY A 126 11.30 -13.30 -1.44
N ILE A 127 11.41 -13.77 -0.20
CA ILE A 127 10.57 -14.85 0.34
C ILE A 127 9.10 -14.41 0.39
N ILE A 128 8.79 -13.22 0.93
CA ILE A 128 7.41 -12.72 1.02
C ILE A 128 6.77 -12.59 -0.38
N ILE A 129 7.50 -12.00 -1.34
CA ILE A 129 7.03 -11.85 -2.72
C ILE A 129 6.87 -13.23 -3.37
N GLY A 130 7.81 -14.15 -3.15
CA GLY A 130 7.74 -15.51 -3.66
C GLY A 130 6.52 -16.27 -3.13
N VAL A 131 6.20 -16.14 -1.83
CA VAL A 131 5.00 -16.73 -1.23
C VAL A 131 3.73 -16.11 -1.81
N ILE A 132 3.69 -14.78 -1.98
CA ILE A 132 2.55 -14.11 -2.62
C ILE A 132 2.36 -14.65 -4.04
N PHE A 133 3.43 -14.74 -4.83
CA PHE A 133 3.37 -15.24 -6.20
C PHE A 133 2.97 -16.71 -6.26
N ALA A 134 3.46 -17.54 -5.32
CA ALA A 134 3.07 -18.94 -5.19
C ALA A 134 1.57 -19.08 -4.88
N ILE A 135 1.03 -18.27 -3.96
CA ILE A 135 -0.41 -18.24 -3.68
C ILE A 135 -1.19 -17.82 -4.94
N PHE A 136 -0.75 -16.78 -5.64
CA PHE A 136 -1.39 -16.37 -6.90
C PHE A 136 -1.36 -17.47 -7.96
N TRP A 137 -0.24 -18.18 -8.09
CA TRP A 137 -0.10 -19.26 -9.05
C TRP A 137 -0.99 -20.45 -8.69
N ASP A 138 -1.02 -20.84 -7.41
CA ASP A 138 -1.87 -21.92 -6.89
C ASP A 138 -3.38 -21.58 -7.02
N LEU A 139 -3.73 -20.30 -6.87
CA LEU A 139 -5.09 -19.81 -7.13
C LEU A 139 -5.47 -19.84 -8.62
N ILE A 140 -4.51 -19.83 -9.55
CA ILE A 140 -4.73 -19.91 -11.01
C ILE A 140 -4.73 -21.37 -11.49
N ASP A 141 -3.87 -22.22 -10.93
CA ASP A 141 -3.59 -23.59 -11.42
C ASP A 141 -4.39 -24.69 -10.68
N SER A 142 -5.19 -24.33 -9.67
CA SER A 142 -5.98 -25.30 -8.91
C SER A 142 -7.15 -25.87 -9.73
N GLY A 143 -6.90 -27.02 -10.37
CA GLY A 143 -7.87 -27.85 -11.10
C GLY A 143 -8.95 -28.53 -10.23
N GLY A 144 -9.45 -27.85 -9.19
CA GLY A 144 -10.49 -28.34 -8.28
C GLY A 144 -11.85 -27.66 -8.46
N SER A 145 -12.92 -28.41 -8.19
CA SER A 145 -14.37 -28.22 -8.41
C SER A 145 -15.06 -26.89 -8.06
N VAL A 146 -14.33 -25.87 -7.59
CA VAL A 146 -14.80 -24.46 -7.54
C VAL A 146 -13.66 -23.61 -8.06
N SER A 147 -13.46 -23.67 -9.38
CA SER A 147 -12.33 -23.02 -10.01
C SER A 147 -12.54 -21.51 -10.00
N LEU A 148 -11.66 -20.76 -9.33
CA LEU A 148 -11.59 -19.29 -9.44
C LEU A 148 -11.47 -18.83 -10.89
N ILE A 149 -11.06 -19.70 -11.82
CA ILE A 149 -11.12 -19.51 -13.28
C ILE A 149 -12.55 -19.22 -13.77
N THR A 150 -13.58 -19.80 -13.16
CA THR A 150 -14.98 -19.48 -13.51
C THR A 150 -15.41 -18.10 -12.98
N LEU A 151 -14.86 -17.68 -11.84
CA LEU A 151 -15.01 -16.32 -11.29
C LEU A 151 -14.17 -15.30 -12.09
N LEU A 152 -12.96 -15.65 -12.50
CA LEU A 152 -12.06 -14.87 -13.38
C LEU A 152 -12.45 -14.96 -14.86
N GLY A 153 -13.53 -15.68 -15.19
CA GLY A 153 -14.11 -15.69 -16.54
C GLY A 153 -14.79 -14.37 -16.89
N SER A 154 -15.07 -13.51 -15.91
CA SER A 154 -15.58 -12.16 -16.12
C SER A 154 -14.49 -11.11 -15.86
N THR A 155 -14.67 -9.92 -16.43
CA THR A 155 -13.68 -8.85 -16.39
C THR A 155 -13.56 -8.19 -15.01
N GLY A 156 -14.60 -8.23 -14.16
CA GLY A 156 -14.62 -7.60 -12.85
C GLY A 156 -13.60 -8.13 -11.85
N PRO A 157 -13.58 -9.44 -11.59
CA PRO A 157 -12.61 -10.04 -10.68
C PRO A 157 -11.16 -9.77 -11.09
N TRP A 158 -10.86 -9.69 -12.38
CA TRP A 158 -9.54 -9.28 -12.87
C TRP A 158 -9.16 -7.85 -12.47
N VAL A 159 -10.09 -6.89 -12.64
CA VAL A 159 -9.86 -5.49 -12.22
C VAL A 159 -9.63 -5.42 -10.70
N LEU A 160 -10.36 -6.21 -9.92
CA LEU A 160 -10.20 -6.27 -8.46
C LEU A 160 -8.85 -6.89 -8.06
N VAL A 161 -8.43 -7.96 -8.73
CA VAL A 161 -7.11 -8.59 -8.53
C VAL A 161 -5.98 -7.62 -8.85
N ILE A 162 -6.07 -6.88 -9.96
CA ILE A 162 -5.07 -5.85 -10.31
C ILE A 162 -5.02 -4.76 -9.23
N GLY A 163 -6.19 -4.31 -8.74
CA GLY A 163 -6.26 -3.33 -7.66
C GLY A 163 -5.57 -3.81 -6.37
N ILE A 164 -5.86 -5.04 -5.94
CA ILE A 164 -5.23 -5.64 -4.75
C ILE A 164 -3.72 -5.83 -4.96
N GLY A 165 -3.31 -6.29 -6.15
CA GLY A 165 -1.90 -6.44 -6.51
C GLY A 165 -1.15 -5.12 -6.45
N LEU A 166 -1.75 -4.03 -6.95
CA LEU A 166 -1.19 -2.69 -6.87
C LEU A 166 -1.04 -2.23 -5.40
N PHE A 167 -2.02 -2.50 -4.54
CA PHE A 167 -1.91 -2.22 -3.10
C PHE A 167 -0.78 -3.00 -2.43
N LEU A 168 -0.63 -4.28 -2.74
CA LEU A 168 0.47 -5.11 -2.23
C LEU A 168 1.82 -4.55 -2.68
N ALA A 169 1.95 -4.16 -3.95
CA ALA A 169 3.17 -3.56 -4.48
C ALA A 169 3.52 -2.24 -3.78
N ILE A 170 2.52 -1.36 -3.56
CA ILE A 170 2.71 -0.11 -2.82
C ILE A 170 3.11 -0.38 -1.37
N GLY A 171 2.45 -1.35 -0.72
CA GLY A 171 2.77 -1.78 0.64
C GLY A 171 4.19 -2.30 0.77
N ALA A 172 4.62 -3.15 -0.17
CA ALA A 172 5.99 -3.67 -0.24
C ALA A 172 7.02 -2.54 -0.46
N ALA A 173 6.74 -1.59 -1.35
CA ALA A 173 7.61 -0.44 -1.59
C ALA A 173 7.73 0.47 -0.34
N LEU A 174 6.62 0.76 0.35
CA LEU A 174 6.63 1.50 1.60
C LEU A 174 7.40 0.76 2.69
N PHE A 175 7.20 -0.55 2.81
CA PHE A 175 7.92 -1.41 3.73
C PHE A 175 9.42 -1.40 3.45
N MET A 176 9.82 -1.46 2.19
CA MET A 176 11.23 -1.38 1.76
C MET A 176 11.86 -0.06 2.18
N ILE A 177 11.22 1.07 1.93
CA ILE A 177 11.75 2.39 2.33
C ILE A 177 11.81 2.51 3.86
N TYR A 178 10.75 2.07 4.55
CA TYR A 178 10.70 2.07 6.00
C TYR A 178 11.84 1.24 6.59
N PHE A 179 12.06 0.02 6.11
CA PHE A 179 13.14 -0.84 6.59
C PHE A 179 14.53 -0.41 6.12
N TRP A 180 14.68 0.22 4.96
CA TRP A 180 15.97 0.78 4.57
C TRP A 180 16.42 1.89 5.53
N LYS A 181 15.46 2.69 6.00
CA LYS A 181 15.68 3.75 6.99
C LYS A 181 15.80 3.22 8.42
N ASN A 182 14.99 2.22 8.80
CA ASN A 182 14.87 1.76 10.19
C ASN A 182 15.51 0.39 10.48
N GLY A 183 15.74 -0.45 9.48
CA GLY A 183 16.27 -1.82 9.62
C GLY A 183 17.69 -1.84 10.18
N TYR A 184 18.46 -0.77 9.94
CA TYR A 184 19.77 -0.57 10.57
C TYR A 184 19.71 -0.62 12.10
N TYR A 185 18.64 -0.08 12.70
CA TYR A 185 18.45 -0.10 14.15
C TYR A 185 18.20 -1.50 14.70
N VAL A 186 17.43 -2.34 13.97
CA VAL A 186 17.08 -3.69 14.43
C VAL A 186 18.33 -4.56 14.51
N ILE A 187 19.21 -4.46 13.51
CA ILE A 187 20.44 -5.26 13.46
C ILE A 187 21.47 -4.74 14.45
N LEU A 188 21.59 -3.43 14.64
CA LEU A 188 22.42 -2.88 15.72
C LEU A 188 21.94 -3.33 17.11
N LYS A 189 20.63 -3.46 17.32
CA LYS A 189 20.08 -3.95 18.60
C LYS A 189 20.47 -5.41 18.83
N ILE A 190 20.46 -6.24 17.78
CA ILE A 190 20.88 -7.65 17.87
C ILE A 190 22.38 -7.74 18.09
N MET A 191 23.19 -7.01 17.32
CA MET A 191 24.65 -7.03 17.44
C MET A 191 25.15 -6.46 18.78
N GLY A 192 24.54 -5.38 19.27
CA GLY A 192 24.85 -4.83 20.59
C GLY A 192 24.32 -5.66 21.77
N ALA A 193 23.33 -6.54 21.53
CA ALA A 193 22.94 -7.55 22.52
C ALA A 193 24.00 -8.66 22.62
N LEU A 194 24.52 -9.12 21.48
CA LEU A 194 25.58 -10.13 21.41
C LEU A 194 26.90 -9.64 22.03
N GLU A 195 27.30 -8.40 21.75
CA GLU A 195 28.54 -7.82 22.31
C GLU A 195 28.46 -7.65 23.84
N LYS A 196 27.26 -7.38 24.39
CA LYS A 196 27.04 -7.33 25.85
C LYS A 196 27.06 -8.71 26.52
N GLU A 197 26.76 -9.76 25.78
CA GLU A 197 26.86 -11.14 26.28
C GLU A 197 28.30 -11.63 26.27
N GLU A 198 29.12 -11.22 25.31
CA GLU A 198 30.56 -11.53 25.30
C GLU A 198 31.33 -10.81 26.41
N ILE A 199 31.01 -9.54 26.72
CA ILE A 199 31.68 -8.79 27.80
C ILE A 199 31.30 -9.31 29.20
N LYS A 200 30.23 -10.10 29.32
CA LYS A 200 29.76 -10.69 30.59
C LYS A 200 30.31 -12.10 30.84
N LYS A 201 31.00 -12.72 29.89
CA LYS A 201 31.72 -13.98 30.06
C LYS A 201 33.19 -13.69 30.37
#